data_AF-A0AA88T0H5-F1
#
_entry.id   AF-A0AA88T0H5-F1
#
_cell.length_a   1.000
_cell.length_b   1.000
_cell.length_c   1.000
_cell.angle_alpha   90.00
_cell.angle_beta   90.00
_cell.angle_gamma   90.00
#
_symmetry.space_group_name_H-M   'P 1'
#
loop_
_entity.id
_entity.type
_entity.pdbx_description
1 polymer ?
#
loop_
_entity_poly.entity_id
_entity_poly.type
_entity_poly.pdbx_seq_one_letter_code
_entity_poly.pdbx_strand_id
1 'polypeptide(L)'
;MWRDKDVEFMDTSKTPWYWYYLADCGQWHKFEDDPNSSLTSENIEKYYLQNSKGVLNLSSSHFHSSVDFSAMLQTDLNTKRQRRILRGLYIPKSCSCFTAAPVFWEHIDPKCPYQLIPLNELTPEYKTVESYVKDEGLLDKSLVSIKRIQNFDLWEMYCRKKKQLIRIKGVPEIQERRLFHGTDNTNVDSICKYNFDVRLAGQHGHVFGKGVYFARHATMADKYSSNRELHLQSTKSQCSGQPKGQKQQKLSDNFLIGC
;
A
#
# COMPACT_ATOMS: atom_id res chain seq x y z
N MET A 1 40.46 7.87 -56.36
CA MET A 1 40.54 8.69 -55.14
C MET A 1 39.16 8.70 -54.50
N TRP A 2 38.87 7.68 -53.70
CA TRP A 2 37.57 7.53 -53.03
C TRP A 2 37.64 8.33 -51.73
N ARG A 3 36.70 9.25 -51.53
CA ARG A 3 36.59 10.08 -50.32
C ARG A 3 36.26 9.17 -49.13
N ASP A 4 37.12 9.21 -48.12
CA ASP A 4 36.86 8.68 -46.79
C ASP A 4 35.49 9.17 -46.31
N LYS A 5 34.67 8.22 -45.85
CA LYS A 5 33.46 8.53 -45.10
C LYS A 5 33.91 8.87 -43.69
N ASP A 6 33.76 10.13 -43.32
CA ASP A 6 33.88 10.58 -41.93
C ASP A 6 32.95 9.71 -41.06
N VAL A 7 33.56 8.83 -40.26
CA VAL A 7 32.86 8.12 -39.19
C VAL A 7 32.70 9.15 -38.08
N GLU A 8 31.51 9.75 -37.99
CA GLU A 8 31.16 10.57 -36.84
C GLU A 8 31.15 9.68 -35.58
N PHE A 9 32.24 9.75 -34.82
CA PHE A 9 32.31 9.17 -33.49
C PHE A 9 31.31 9.93 -32.61
N MET A 10 30.16 9.31 -32.34
CA MET A 10 29.17 9.81 -31.38
C MET A 10 29.84 10.03 -30.04
N ASP A 11 29.97 11.29 -29.64
CA ASP A 11 30.47 11.71 -28.34
C ASP A 11 29.49 11.25 -27.24
N THR A 12 29.74 10.07 -26.66
CA THR A 12 28.95 9.53 -25.55
C THR A 12 29.25 10.21 -24.21
N SER A 13 30.10 11.25 -24.17
CA SER A 13 30.45 11.95 -22.91
C SER A 13 29.28 12.69 -22.26
N LYS A 14 28.12 12.77 -22.93
CA LYS A 14 26.96 13.55 -22.48
C LYS A 14 25.74 12.73 -22.09
N THR A 15 25.79 11.39 -22.09
CA THR A 15 24.61 10.61 -21.67
C THR A 15 24.53 10.57 -20.14
N PRO A 16 23.53 11.20 -19.50
CA PRO A 16 23.44 11.23 -18.04
C PRO A 16 23.13 9.83 -17.50
N TRP A 17 23.82 9.46 -16.43
CA TRP A 17 23.56 8.22 -15.68
C TRP A 17 22.43 8.43 -14.69
N TYR A 18 21.48 7.49 -14.69
CA TYR A 18 20.37 7.48 -13.76
C TYR A 18 20.50 6.33 -12.77
N TRP A 19 20.01 6.57 -11.56
CA TRP A 19 20.03 5.59 -10.49
C TRP A 19 18.61 5.19 -10.15
N TYR A 20 18.42 3.88 -10.01
CA TYR A 20 17.13 3.24 -9.76
C TYR A 20 17.20 2.32 -8.55
N TYR A 21 16.08 2.12 -7.86
CA TYR A 21 15.86 1.06 -6.88
C TYR A 21 14.75 0.14 -7.35
N LEU A 22 14.85 -1.15 -7.03
CA LEU A 22 13.81 -2.13 -7.29
C LEU A 22 12.70 -1.94 -6.26
N ALA A 23 11.58 -1.38 -6.70
CA ALA A 23 10.44 -1.11 -5.84
C ALA A 23 9.62 -2.38 -5.58
N ASP A 24 8.74 -2.29 -4.59
CA ASP A 24 7.90 -3.40 -4.16
C ASP A 24 6.99 -3.90 -5.29
N CYS A 25 6.63 -3.03 -6.24
CA CYS A 25 5.88 -3.39 -7.44
C CYS A 25 6.66 -4.25 -8.45
N GLY A 26 7.92 -4.59 -8.19
CA GLY A 26 8.78 -5.36 -9.08
C GLY A 26 9.36 -4.57 -10.25
N GLN A 27 9.18 -3.24 -10.28
CA GLN A 27 9.70 -2.35 -11.32
C GLN A 27 10.84 -1.46 -10.78
N TRP A 28 11.71 -1.01 -11.68
CA TRP A 28 12.78 -0.06 -11.37
C TRP A 28 12.23 1.35 -11.25
N HIS A 29 12.40 1.96 -10.07
CA HIS A 29 11.99 3.33 -9.78
C HIS A 29 13.20 4.22 -9.68
N LYS A 30 13.13 5.41 -10.27
CA LYS A 30 14.23 6.36 -10.14
C LYS A 30 14.26 6.94 -8.72
N PHE A 31 15.45 7.18 -8.17
CA PHE A 31 15.59 7.73 -6.81
C PHE A 31 14.88 9.08 -6.61
N GLU A 32 14.85 9.93 -7.63
CA GLU A 32 14.18 11.25 -7.61
C GLU A 32 12.66 11.18 -7.81
N ASP A 33 12.13 10.01 -8.16
CA ASP A 33 10.68 9.79 -8.25
C ASP A 33 10.06 9.43 -6.88
N ASP A 34 10.90 9.14 -5.88
CA ASP A 34 10.44 8.91 -4.51
C ASP A 34 10.25 10.26 -3.78
N PRO A 35 9.01 10.65 -3.43
CA PRO A 35 8.75 11.92 -2.76
C PRO A 35 9.35 12.01 -1.35
N ASN A 36 9.75 10.88 -0.74
CA ASN A 36 10.41 10.85 0.56
C ASN A 36 11.94 10.92 0.46
N SER A 37 12.47 10.86 -0.77
CA SER A 37 13.89 10.90 -1.06
C SER A 37 14.27 12.30 -1.57
N SER A 38 15.24 12.94 -0.92
CA SER A 38 15.86 14.16 -1.45
C SER A 38 16.99 13.87 -2.44
N LEU A 39 17.21 12.61 -2.80
CA LEU A 39 18.33 12.20 -3.64
C LEU A 39 17.97 12.29 -5.12
N THR A 40 18.85 12.96 -5.85
CA THR A 40 18.84 12.96 -7.31
C THR A 40 19.82 11.92 -7.85
N SER A 41 19.58 11.44 -9.06
CA SER A 41 20.53 10.55 -9.73
C SER A 41 21.92 11.20 -9.87
N GLU A 42 21.96 12.52 -10.06
CA GLU A 42 23.19 13.30 -10.13
C GLU A 42 24.02 13.21 -8.85
N ASN A 43 23.38 13.32 -7.68
CA ASN A 43 24.08 13.23 -6.41
C ASN A 43 24.67 11.83 -6.19
N ILE A 44 23.89 10.78 -6.46
CA ILE A 44 24.35 9.39 -6.32
C ILE A 44 25.50 9.12 -7.29
N GLU A 45 25.39 9.57 -8.53
CA GLU A 45 26.43 9.42 -9.55
C GLU A 45 27.73 10.10 -9.16
N LYS A 46 27.67 11.33 -8.62
CA LYS A 46 28.86 12.06 -8.15
C LYS A 46 29.60 11.29 -7.06
N TYR A 47 28.89 10.68 -6.11
CA TYR A 47 29.50 9.85 -5.07
C TYR A 47 30.08 8.54 -5.64
N TYR A 48 29.34 7.88 -6.52
CA TYR A 48 29.80 6.64 -7.15
C TYR A 48 31.09 6.83 -7.95
N LEU A 49 31.22 7.93 -8.69
CA LEU A 49 32.44 8.25 -9.45
C LEU A 49 33.66 8.51 -8.56
N GLN A 50 33.45 8.99 -7.33
CA GLN A 50 34.52 9.16 -6.35
C GLN A 50 34.90 7.83 -5.68
N ASN A 51 33.92 6.99 -5.37
CA ASN A 51 34.13 5.71 -4.71
C ASN A 51 33.07 4.68 -5.13
N SER A 52 33.36 3.95 -6.20
CA SER A 52 32.43 2.97 -6.79
C SER A 52 32.20 1.72 -5.94
N LYS A 53 32.99 1.52 -4.87
CA LYS A 53 32.82 0.46 -3.87
C LYS A 53 32.43 1.00 -2.49
N GLY A 54 32.12 2.29 -2.42
CA GLY A 54 31.77 2.97 -1.18
C GLY A 54 30.36 2.68 -0.72
N VAL A 55 30.08 3.12 0.52
CA VAL A 55 28.73 3.15 1.09
C VAL A 55 28.34 4.61 1.29
N LEU A 56 27.25 5.02 0.64
CA LEU A 56 26.64 6.34 0.82
C LEU A 56 25.57 6.25 1.91
N ASN A 57 25.78 6.93 3.04
CA ASN A 57 24.79 7.02 4.11
C ASN A 57 23.87 8.22 3.88
N LEU A 58 22.57 7.99 4.03
CA LEU A 58 21.49 8.92 3.76
C LEU A 58 20.73 9.13 5.06
N SER A 59 20.83 10.32 5.64
CA SER A 59 20.15 10.67 6.87
C SER A 59 19.35 11.96 6.68
N SER A 60 18.02 11.83 6.64
CA SER A 60 17.08 12.94 6.77
C SER A 60 16.19 12.71 8.00
N SER A 61 15.44 13.74 8.41
CA SER A 61 14.55 13.67 9.57
C SER A 61 13.53 12.53 9.53
N HIS A 62 13.22 11.98 8.34
CA HIS A 62 12.23 10.93 8.13
C HIS A 62 12.78 9.68 7.43
N PHE A 63 14.05 9.69 7.01
CA PHE A 63 14.61 8.63 6.19
C PHE A 63 16.09 8.41 6.52
N HIS A 64 16.39 7.23 7.06
CA HIS A 64 17.74 6.76 7.29
C HIS A 64 17.99 5.53 6.42
N SER A 65 18.80 5.66 5.38
CA SER A 65 19.19 4.52 4.55
C SER A 65 20.66 4.57 4.17
N SER A 66 21.20 3.47 3.69
CA SER A 66 22.55 3.38 3.14
C SER A 66 22.51 2.76 1.76
N VAL A 67 23.31 3.27 0.82
CA VAL A 67 23.47 2.73 -0.52
C VAL A 67 24.89 2.15 -0.61
N ASP A 68 24.98 0.83 -0.68
CA ASP A 68 26.23 0.10 -0.88
C ASP A 68 26.41 -0.14 -2.38
N PHE A 69 27.40 0.54 -2.97
CA PHE A 69 27.69 0.44 -4.40
C PHE A 69 28.41 -0.85 -4.77
N SER A 70 29.15 -1.46 -3.83
CA SER A 70 29.81 -2.74 -4.08
C SER A 70 28.79 -3.88 -4.11
N ALA A 71 27.81 -3.84 -3.21
CA ALA A 71 26.73 -4.84 -3.16
C ALA A 71 25.59 -4.54 -4.13
N MET A 72 25.52 -3.31 -4.67
CA MET A 72 24.38 -2.79 -5.43
C MET A 72 23.06 -2.92 -4.65
N LEU A 73 23.09 -2.50 -3.38
CA LEU A 73 21.97 -2.58 -2.45
C LEU A 73 21.73 -1.25 -1.74
N GLN A 74 20.45 -0.91 -1.58
CA GLN A 74 19.98 0.10 -0.65
C GLN A 74 19.44 -0.60 0.59
N THR A 75 19.81 -0.14 1.78
CA THR A 75 19.34 -0.65 3.07
C THR A 75 18.66 0.46 3.86
N ASP A 76 17.40 0.29 4.24
CA ASP A 76 16.74 1.15 5.22
C ASP A 76 17.27 0.81 6.62
N LEU A 77 17.86 1.80 7.30
CA LEU A 77 18.55 1.57 8.57
C LEU A 77 17.60 1.38 9.75
N ASN A 78 16.35 1.85 9.63
CA ASN A 78 15.31 1.71 10.65
C ASN A 78 14.69 0.29 10.63
N THR A 79 14.38 -0.20 9.43
CA THR A 79 13.67 -1.48 9.21
C THR A 79 14.59 -2.63 8.83
N LYS A 80 15.87 -2.35 8.53
CA LYS A 80 16.86 -3.29 7.96
C LYS A 80 16.46 -3.89 6.61
N ARG A 81 15.44 -3.33 5.97
CA ARG A 81 14.96 -3.78 4.67
C ARG A 81 15.99 -3.44 3.58
N GLN A 82 16.24 -4.40 2.68
CA GLN A 82 17.14 -4.21 1.55
C GLN A 82 16.41 -4.20 0.21
N ARG A 83 16.88 -3.37 -0.73
CA ARG A 83 16.42 -3.29 -2.13
C ARG A 83 17.61 -3.29 -3.07
N ARG A 84 17.47 -3.91 -4.24
CA ARG A 84 18.47 -3.82 -5.31
C ARG A 84 18.48 -2.43 -5.92
N ILE A 85 19.66 -1.96 -6.31
CA ILE A 85 19.81 -0.71 -7.08
C ILE A 85 20.39 -1.01 -8.47
N LEU A 86 20.18 -0.08 -9.39
CA LEU A 86 20.67 -0.16 -10.76
C LEU A 86 21.18 1.20 -11.21
N ARG A 87 22.39 1.21 -11.77
CA ARG A 87 22.94 2.33 -12.53
C ARG A 87 22.70 2.05 -14.02
N GLY A 88 22.01 2.94 -14.70
CA GLY A 88 21.62 2.70 -16.09
C GLY A 88 21.32 3.96 -16.87
N LEU A 89 21.04 3.77 -18.16
CA LEU A 89 20.49 4.81 -19.02
C LEU A 89 19.05 5.13 -18.63
N TYR A 90 18.49 6.20 -19.21
CA TYR A 90 17.11 6.60 -18.95
C TYR A 90 16.14 5.46 -19.28
N ILE A 91 15.57 4.88 -18.23
CA ILE A 91 14.40 4.01 -18.28
C ILE A 91 13.17 4.93 -18.20
N PRO A 92 12.32 4.99 -19.25
CA PRO A 92 11.05 5.70 -19.19
C PRO A 92 10.24 5.19 -18.01
N LYS A 93 9.52 6.09 -17.32
CA LYS A 93 8.61 5.69 -16.25
C LYS A 93 7.60 4.68 -16.80
N SER A 94 7.80 3.42 -16.44
CA SER A 94 6.95 2.29 -16.89
C SER A 94 5.81 2.01 -15.91
N CYS A 95 5.82 2.64 -14.74
CA CYS A 95 5.04 2.21 -13.59
C CYS A 95 4.30 3.37 -12.92
N SER A 96 2.96 3.28 -12.83
CA SER A 96 2.07 4.18 -12.08
C SER A 96 1.87 3.73 -10.61
N CYS A 97 2.63 2.71 -10.19
CA CYS A 97 2.53 1.82 -9.02
C CYS A 97 2.51 2.44 -7.61
N PHE A 98 2.15 3.69 -7.47
CA PHE A 98 1.33 4.05 -6.32
C PHE A 98 -0.15 3.64 -6.48
N THR A 99 -0.50 2.91 -7.56
CA THR A 99 -1.80 2.29 -7.83
C THR A 99 -1.69 0.81 -8.26
N ALA A 100 -0.51 0.20 -8.12
CA ALA A 100 -0.34 -1.21 -8.48
C ALA A 100 -1.00 -2.10 -7.42
N ALA A 101 -1.49 -3.26 -7.87
CA ALA A 101 -2.03 -4.26 -6.98
C ALA A 101 -0.92 -4.71 -6.00
N PRO A 102 -1.26 -5.00 -4.74
CA PRO A 102 -0.31 -5.61 -3.81
C PRO A 102 0.32 -6.88 -4.39
N VAL A 103 1.62 -7.06 -4.19
CA VAL A 103 2.39 -8.18 -4.77
C VAL A 103 1.93 -9.57 -4.36
N PHE A 104 1.19 -9.66 -3.27
CA PHE A 104 0.66 -10.92 -2.75
C PHE A 104 -0.73 -11.25 -3.34
N TRP A 105 -1.28 -10.42 -4.23
CA TRP A 105 -2.53 -10.73 -4.91
C TRP A 105 -2.31 -11.79 -6.01
N GLU A 106 -3.26 -12.73 -6.15
CA GLU A 106 -3.29 -13.60 -7.32
C GLU A 106 -3.72 -12.82 -8.55
N HIS A 107 -3.61 -13.47 -9.72
CA HIS A 107 -4.04 -12.94 -10.99
C HIS A 107 -5.44 -12.31 -10.92
N ILE A 108 -5.50 -11.02 -11.24
CA ILE A 108 -6.73 -10.25 -11.31
C ILE A 108 -7.37 -10.48 -12.69
N ASP A 109 -8.60 -11.00 -12.72
CA ASP A 109 -9.37 -11.03 -13.96
C ASP A 109 -9.98 -9.64 -14.22
N PRO A 110 -9.56 -8.91 -15.27
CA PRO A 110 -10.07 -7.57 -15.55
C PRO A 110 -11.56 -7.54 -15.93
N LYS A 111 -12.19 -8.70 -16.18
CA LYS A 111 -13.63 -8.80 -16.43
C LYS A 111 -14.45 -8.93 -15.15
N CYS A 112 -13.82 -9.28 -14.05
CA CYS A 112 -14.48 -9.43 -12.76
C CYS A 112 -14.38 -8.11 -11.97
N PRO A 113 -15.48 -7.61 -11.39
CA PRO A 113 -15.45 -6.38 -10.61
C PRO A 113 -14.70 -6.55 -9.28
N TYR A 114 -14.68 -7.77 -8.74
CA TYR A 114 -13.86 -8.18 -7.61
C TYR A 114 -13.70 -9.70 -7.61
N GLN A 115 -12.71 -10.21 -6.89
CA GLN A 115 -12.52 -11.64 -6.62
C GLN A 115 -12.42 -11.89 -5.12
N LEU A 116 -12.96 -13.02 -4.67
CA LEU A 116 -12.78 -13.52 -3.32
C LEU A 116 -11.83 -14.70 -3.36
N ILE A 117 -10.66 -14.54 -2.76
CA ILE A 117 -9.61 -15.54 -2.74
C ILE A 117 -9.65 -16.25 -1.38
N PRO A 118 -10.02 -17.53 -1.32
CA PRO A 118 -9.95 -18.31 -0.09
C PRO A 118 -8.51 -18.40 0.39
N LEU A 119 -8.26 -17.99 1.63
CA LEU A 119 -6.95 -18.13 2.25
C LEU A 119 -6.81 -19.53 2.86
N ASN A 120 -5.67 -20.15 2.61
CA ASN A 120 -5.33 -21.43 3.22
C ASN A 120 -4.86 -21.22 4.68
N GLU A 121 -5.39 -22.03 5.60
CA GLU A 121 -5.14 -21.93 7.05
C GLU A 121 -3.67 -22.04 7.45
N LEU A 122 -2.86 -22.67 6.61
CA LEU A 122 -1.42 -22.84 6.82
C LEU A 122 -0.62 -21.59 6.45
N THR A 123 -1.21 -20.64 5.71
CA THR A 123 -0.51 -19.44 5.23
C THR A 123 -0.30 -18.41 6.34
N PRO A 124 0.82 -17.65 6.30
CA PRO A 124 1.06 -16.57 7.26
C PRO A 124 -0.03 -15.50 7.26
N GLU A 125 -0.64 -15.23 6.11
CA GLU A 125 -1.72 -14.25 5.97
C GLU A 125 -2.98 -14.70 6.72
N TYR A 126 -3.42 -15.94 6.53
CA TYR A 126 -4.56 -16.50 7.27
C TYR A 126 -4.32 -16.38 8.77
N LYS A 127 -3.17 -16.87 9.26
CA LYS A 127 -2.83 -16.87 10.68
C LYS A 127 -2.78 -15.45 11.27
N THR A 128 -2.31 -14.48 10.49
CA THR A 128 -2.31 -13.07 10.89
C THR A 128 -3.72 -12.53 11.05
N VAL A 129 -4.62 -12.82 10.11
CA VAL A 129 -6.02 -12.36 10.19
C VAL A 129 -6.77 -13.08 11.30
N GLU A 130 -6.56 -14.39 11.46
CA GLU A 130 -7.14 -15.18 12.54
C GLU A 130 -6.74 -14.66 13.92
N SER A 131 -5.43 -14.47 14.16
CA SER A 131 -4.93 -13.88 15.41
C SER A 131 -5.49 -12.49 15.63
N TYR A 132 -5.57 -11.66 14.57
CA TYR A 132 -6.18 -10.33 14.69
C TYR A 132 -7.66 -10.38 15.11
N VAL A 133 -8.44 -11.34 14.57
CA VAL A 133 -9.85 -11.51 14.93
C VAL A 133 -10.02 -12.06 16.36
N LYS A 134 -9.22 -13.04 16.75
CA LYS A 134 -9.31 -13.71 18.05
C LYS A 134 -8.70 -12.87 19.18
N ASP A 135 -7.47 -12.42 19.01
CA ASP A 135 -6.67 -11.80 20.07
C ASP A 135 -6.98 -10.31 20.21
N GLU A 136 -6.94 -9.55 19.11
CA GLU A 136 -7.26 -8.11 19.14
C GLU A 136 -8.77 -7.84 19.01
N GLY A 137 -9.45 -8.66 18.21
CA GLY A 137 -10.88 -8.61 17.98
C GLY A 137 -11.71 -9.22 19.11
N LEU A 138 -11.08 -10.00 20.00
CA LEU A 138 -11.68 -10.67 21.17
C LEU A 138 -12.82 -11.63 20.81
N LEU A 139 -12.91 -12.07 19.55
CA LEU A 139 -14.03 -12.89 19.09
C LEU A 139 -13.75 -14.37 19.37
N ASP A 140 -14.42 -14.88 20.41
CA ASP A 140 -14.41 -16.30 20.77
C ASP A 140 -15.45 -17.09 19.96
N LYS A 141 -15.22 -17.21 18.64
CA LYS A 141 -16.02 -18.03 17.73
C LYS A 141 -15.11 -18.80 16.78
N SER A 142 -15.54 -19.99 16.38
CA SER A 142 -14.85 -20.78 15.36
C SER A 142 -14.92 -20.06 14.00
N LEU A 143 -13.76 -19.80 13.39
CA LEU A 143 -13.68 -19.26 12.04
C LEU A 143 -13.92 -20.39 11.03
N VAL A 144 -14.84 -20.18 10.10
CA VAL A 144 -15.17 -21.16 9.06
C VAL A 144 -14.27 -20.99 7.83
N SER A 145 -14.09 -19.76 7.38
CA SER A 145 -13.16 -19.44 6.28
C SER A 145 -12.78 -17.97 6.30
N ILE A 146 -11.62 -17.65 5.74
CA ILE A 146 -11.16 -16.29 5.51
C ILE A 146 -10.94 -16.12 4.01
N LYS A 147 -11.49 -15.05 3.43
CA LYS A 147 -11.31 -14.72 2.01
C LYS A 147 -10.72 -13.33 1.88
N ARG A 148 -9.64 -13.19 1.11
CA ARG A 148 -9.12 -11.89 0.69
C ARG A 148 -9.99 -11.34 -0.43
N ILE A 149 -10.34 -10.06 -0.36
CA ILE A 149 -11.05 -9.37 -1.43
C ILE A 149 -10.00 -8.73 -2.34
N GLN A 150 -10.06 -9.03 -3.63
CA GLN A 150 -9.24 -8.37 -4.65
C GLN A 150 -10.16 -7.54 -5.53
N ASN A 151 -10.22 -6.24 -5.25
CA ASN A 151 -10.90 -5.27 -6.09
C ASN A 151 -9.91 -4.18 -6.48
N PHE A 152 -9.45 -4.22 -7.73
CA PHE A 152 -8.41 -3.33 -8.22
C PHE A 152 -8.88 -1.87 -8.29
N ASP A 153 -10.12 -1.62 -8.70
CA ASP A 153 -10.68 -0.28 -8.80
C ASP A 153 -10.79 0.37 -7.42
N LEU A 154 -11.35 -0.35 -6.44
CA LEU A 154 -11.47 0.15 -5.07
C LEU A 154 -10.10 0.34 -4.40
N TRP A 155 -9.14 -0.54 -4.69
CA TRP A 155 -7.75 -0.37 -4.26
C TRP A 155 -7.13 0.91 -4.83
N GLU A 156 -7.29 1.17 -6.12
CA GLU A 156 -6.79 2.40 -6.75
C GLU A 156 -7.43 3.64 -6.10
N MET A 157 -8.75 3.63 -5.95
CA MET A 157 -9.47 4.74 -5.31
C MET A 157 -9.01 4.95 -3.87
N TYR A 158 -8.75 3.86 -3.12
CA TYR A 158 -8.19 3.93 -1.78
C TYR A 158 -6.81 4.63 -1.75
N CYS A 159 -5.87 4.17 -2.58
CA CYS A 159 -4.54 4.76 -2.68
C CYS A 159 -4.60 6.25 -3.05
N ARG A 160 -5.49 6.63 -3.98
CA ARG A 160 -5.72 8.03 -4.37
C ARG A 160 -6.25 8.87 -3.20
N LYS A 161 -7.23 8.35 -2.45
CA LYS A 161 -7.82 9.04 -1.30
C LYS A 161 -6.80 9.24 -0.17
N LYS A 162 -5.97 8.24 0.13
CA LYS A 162 -4.87 8.36 1.12
C LYS A 162 -3.95 9.52 0.77
N LYS A 163 -3.50 9.63 -0.48
CA LYS A 163 -2.65 10.75 -0.94
C LYS A 163 -3.34 12.10 -0.86
N GLN A 164 -4.63 12.15 -1.20
CA GLN A 164 -5.40 13.38 -1.06
C GLN A 164 -5.40 13.86 0.41
N LEU A 165 -5.60 12.94 1.36
CA LEU A 165 -5.59 13.26 2.78
C LEU A 165 -4.21 13.71 3.29
N ILE A 166 -3.13 13.06 2.85
CA ILE A 166 -1.74 13.48 3.14
C ILE A 166 -1.55 14.95 2.77
N ARG A 167 -1.95 15.34 1.55
CA ARG A 167 -1.86 16.73 1.07
C ARG A 167 -2.74 17.69 1.87
N ILE A 168 -3.99 17.32 2.13
CA ILE A 168 -4.94 18.16 2.87
C ILE A 168 -4.46 18.44 4.30
N LYS A 169 -3.90 17.42 4.97
CA LYS A 169 -3.44 17.54 6.35
C LYS A 169 -2.01 18.08 6.48
N GLY A 170 -1.26 18.14 5.38
CA GLY A 170 0.14 18.58 5.39
C GLY A 170 1.06 17.68 6.21
N VAL A 171 0.74 16.39 6.31
CA VAL A 171 1.53 15.40 7.08
C VAL A 171 2.19 14.40 6.14
N PRO A 172 3.38 13.87 6.46
CA PRO A 172 4.09 12.94 5.59
C PRO A 172 3.35 11.60 5.43
N GLU A 173 2.59 11.20 6.45
CA GLU A 173 1.81 9.98 6.43
C GLU A 173 0.51 10.17 7.21
N ILE A 174 -0.53 9.46 6.78
CA ILE A 174 -1.76 9.34 7.56
C ILE A 174 -1.77 7.99 8.26
N GLN A 175 -1.96 8.01 9.58
CA GLN A 175 -2.10 6.81 10.39
C GLN A 175 -3.24 5.94 9.88
N GLU A 176 -2.95 4.74 9.39
CA GLU A 176 -3.95 3.73 9.04
C GLU A 176 -4.33 2.85 10.24
N ARG A 177 -5.60 2.46 10.36
CA ARG A 177 -6.06 1.46 11.34
C ARG A 177 -6.76 0.32 10.63
N ARG A 178 -6.61 -0.87 11.20
CA ARG A 178 -7.41 -2.03 10.87
C ARG A 178 -8.64 -1.99 11.77
N LEU A 179 -9.82 -2.15 11.22
CA LEU A 179 -11.07 -2.16 11.98
C LEU A 179 -12.00 -3.24 11.42
N PHE A 180 -12.99 -3.62 12.22
CA PHE A 180 -13.99 -4.60 11.84
C PHE A 180 -15.29 -3.92 11.43
N HIS A 181 -15.94 -4.47 10.40
CA HIS A 181 -17.29 -4.07 10.00
C HIS A 181 -18.15 -5.33 9.96
N GLY A 182 -19.25 -5.33 10.72
CA GLY A 182 -20.24 -6.40 10.67
C GLY A 182 -21.43 -5.95 9.85
N THR A 183 -21.88 -6.83 8.96
CA THR A 183 -23.01 -6.57 8.05
C THR A 183 -23.75 -7.86 7.76
N ASP A 184 -24.97 -7.75 7.23
CA ASP A 184 -25.75 -8.85 6.69
C ASP A 184 -25.11 -9.40 5.40
N ASN A 185 -25.21 -10.70 5.18
CA ASN A 185 -24.65 -11.36 3.99
C ASN A 185 -25.19 -10.76 2.67
N THR A 186 -26.42 -10.26 2.67
CA THR A 186 -27.04 -9.58 1.52
C THR A 186 -26.28 -8.32 1.08
N ASN A 187 -25.53 -7.67 1.99
CA ASN A 187 -24.77 -6.47 1.70
C ASN A 187 -23.35 -6.76 1.20
N VAL A 188 -22.86 -7.99 1.37
CA VAL A 188 -21.45 -8.36 1.11
C VAL A 188 -21.07 -8.12 -0.35
N ASP A 189 -21.90 -8.57 -1.30
CA ASP A 189 -21.62 -8.38 -2.74
C ASP A 189 -21.55 -6.89 -3.09
N SER A 190 -22.52 -6.11 -2.62
CA SER A 190 -22.59 -4.67 -2.88
C SER A 190 -21.36 -3.95 -2.31
N ILE A 191 -20.94 -4.27 -1.09
CA ILE A 191 -19.76 -3.68 -0.45
C ILE A 191 -18.49 -4.06 -1.22
N CYS A 192 -18.32 -5.33 -1.61
CA CYS A 192 -17.14 -5.77 -2.34
C CYS A 192 -17.05 -5.15 -3.74
N LYS A 193 -18.20 -4.87 -4.36
CA LYS A 193 -18.30 -4.37 -5.74
C LYS A 193 -18.27 -2.86 -5.84
N TYR A 194 -18.98 -2.18 -4.96
CA TYR A 194 -19.24 -0.74 -5.03
C TYR A 194 -18.73 0.04 -3.82
N ASN A 195 -18.04 -0.62 -2.88
CA ASN A 195 -17.62 -0.08 -1.59
C ASN A 195 -18.80 0.26 -0.67
N PHE A 196 -18.52 0.76 0.53
CA PHE A 196 -19.57 1.20 1.46
C PHE A 196 -20.33 2.42 0.95
N ASP A 197 -21.65 2.31 0.92
CA ASP A 197 -22.53 3.43 0.60
C ASP A 197 -23.10 4.05 1.89
N VAL A 198 -22.65 5.27 2.20
CA VAL A 198 -23.14 6.04 3.37
C VAL A 198 -24.64 6.31 3.28
N ARG A 199 -25.22 6.35 2.07
CA ARG A 199 -26.67 6.55 1.87
C ARG A 199 -27.49 5.36 2.33
N LEU A 200 -26.89 4.17 2.31
CA LEU A 200 -27.49 2.93 2.83
C LEU A 200 -27.23 2.75 4.33
N ALA A 201 -26.40 3.60 4.94
CA ALA A 201 -26.08 3.53 6.35
C ALA A 201 -27.21 4.14 7.21
N GLY A 202 -27.87 3.31 8.04
CA GLY A 202 -28.86 3.81 8.99
C GLY A 202 -30.02 2.88 9.37
N GLN A 203 -29.98 1.59 9.01
CA GLN A 203 -31.01 0.66 9.48
C GLN A 203 -30.90 0.35 10.99
N HIS A 204 -29.76 0.62 11.63
CA HIS A 204 -29.53 0.34 13.05
C HIS A 204 -28.83 1.52 13.77
N GLY A 205 -29.52 2.15 14.74
CA GLY A 205 -29.01 3.02 15.82
C GLY A 205 -28.01 4.15 15.48
N HIS A 206 -28.45 5.42 15.55
CA HIS A 206 -27.61 6.60 15.23
C HIS A 206 -27.03 7.34 16.46
N VAL A 207 -26.25 6.69 17.31
CA VAL A 207 -25.66 7.37 18.48
C VAL A 207 -24.71 8.51 18.05
N PHE A 208 -24.05 8.37 16.89
CA PHE A 208 -23.11 9.36 16.40
C PHE A 208 -23.49 9.97 15.05
N GLY A 209 -24.67 9.69 14.48
CA GLY A 209 -25.14 10.29 13.21
C GLY A 209 -25.17 9.32 12.02
N LYS A 210 -25.34 9.85 10.81
CA LYS A 210 -25.38 9.06 9.57
C LYS A 210 -23.96 8.82 9.05
N GLY A 211 -23.60 7.57 8.81
CA GLY A 211 -22.24 7.17 8.48
C GLY A 211 -22.05 5.66 8.51
N VAL A 212 -20.98 5.18 7.88
CA VAL A 212 -20.56 3.77 7.97
C VAL A 212 -19.78 3.59 9.28
N TYR A 213 -20.13 2.55 10.03
CA TYR A 213 -19.56 2.29 11.35
C TYR A 213 -18.53 1.17 11.30
N PHE A 214 -17.44 1.37 12.02
CA PHE A 214 -16.39 0.38 12.20
C PHE A 214 -16.10 0.19 13.68
N ALA A 215 -15.73 -1.02 14.06
CA ALA A 215 -15.45 -1.42 15.42
C ALA A 215 -13.96 -1.77 15.60
N ARG A 216 -13.41 -1.41 16.76
CA ARG A 216 -12.07 -1.86 17.16
C ARG A 216 -12.03 -3.36 17.43
N HIS A 217 -13.09 -3.91 18.02
CA HIS A 217 -13.19 -5.32 18.38
C HIS A 217 -14.19 -6.03 17.48
N ALA A 218 -13.83 -7.22 17.00
CA ALA A 218 -14.68 -8.06 16.17
C ALA A 218 -15.97 -8.46 16.91
N THR A 219 -15.92 -8.65 18.23
CA THR A 219 -17.12 -8.89 19.08
C THR A 219 -18.18 -7.80 18.98
N MET A 220 -17.80 -6.55 18.72
CA MET A 220 -18.75 -5.46 18.53
C MET A 220 -19.31 -5.44 17.10
N ALA A 221 -18.46 -5.70 16.10
CA ALA A 221 -18.90 -5.84 14.71
C ALA A 221 -19.88 -7.01 14.55
N ASP A 222 -19.59 -8.14 15.18
CA ASP A 222 -20.39 -9.38 15.14
C ASP A 222 -21.87 -9.18 15.53
N LYS A 223 -22.18 -8.22 16.39
CA LYS A 223 -23.57 -7.86 16.76
C LYS A 223 -24.40 -7.31 15.60
N TYR A 224 -23.74 -6.86 14.53
CA TYR A 224 -24.34 -6.36 13.30
C TYR A 224 -24.24 -7.35 12.14
N SER A 225 -23.64 -8.52 12.37
CA SER A 225 -23.65 -9.64 11.43
C SER A 225 -24.86 -10.52 11.74
N SER A 226 -25.84 -10.55 10.84
CA SER A 226 -27.02 -11.40 11.01
C SER A 226 -26.66 -12.88 10.94
N ASN A 227 -27.36 -13.68 11.75
CA ASN A 227 -27.16 -15.13 11.91
C ASN A 227 -27.44 -15.88 10.58
N ARG A 228 -26.39 -16.27 9.85
CA ARG A 228 -26.31 -17.61 9.20
C ARG A 228 -24.95 -18.03 8.66
N GLU A 229 -23.94 -17.17 8.56
CA GLU A 229 -22.54 -17.60 8.35
C GLU A 229 -21.63 -16.38 8.55
N LEU A 230 -20.61 -16.48 9.42
CA LEU A 230 -19.69 -15.37 9.69
C LEU A 230 -18.66 -15.27 8.57
N HIS A 231 -18.83 -14.29 7.66
CA HIS A 231 -17.75 -13.80 6.82
C HIS A 231 -17.17 -12.52 7.44
N LEU A 232 -16.16 -12.69 8.30
CA LEU A 232 -15.38 -11.57 8.81
C LEU A 232 -14.47 -11.06 7.69
N GLN A 233 -14.78 -9.88 7.15
CA GLN A 233 -13.88 -9.14 6.29
C GLN A 233 -12.98 -8.28 7.18
N SER A 234 -11.73 -8.70 7.37
CA SER A 234 -10.70 -7.85 7.97
C SER A 234 -10.24 -6.84 6.92
N THR A 235 -10.57 -5.57 7.10
CA THR A 235 -10.15 -4.51 6.17
C THR A 235 -8.94 -3.76 6.73
N LYS A 236 -7.94 -3.51 5.87
CA LYS A 236 -6.80 -2.63 6.16
C LYS A 236 -7.06 -1.27 5.54
N SER A 237 -7.67 -0.33 6.28
CA SER A 237 -7.73 1.06 5.85
C SER A 237 -8.47 1.92 6.88
N GLN A 238 -7.76 2.75 7.64
CA GLN A 238 -8.39 3.94 8.24
C GLN A 238 -7.35 5.01 8.57
N CYS A 239 -7.34 6.04 7.76
CA CYS A 239 -6.57 7.27 7.94
C CYS A 239 -7.08 8.14 9.14
N SER A 240 -6.59 7.95 10.38
CA SER A 240 -7.11 8.64 11.59
C SER A 240 -6.44 9.99 11.92
N GLY A 241 -7.24 10.96 12.38
CA GLY A 241 -6.82 12.04 13.26
C GLY A 241 -6.86 11.60 14.75
N GLN A 242 -6.23 12.40 15.62
CA GLN A 242 -5.84 12.09 17.01
C GLN A 242 -6.86 11.30 17.88
N PRO A 243 -6.38 10.47 18.83
CA PRO A 243 -7.24 9.61 19.64
C PRO A 243 -7.80 10.36 20.86
N LYS A 244 -9.12 10.30 21.06
CA LYS A 244 -9.73 10.47 22.38
C LYS A 244 -10.73 9.35 22.63
N GLY A 245 -10.40 8.51 23.63
CA GLY A 245 -11.35 7.68 24.39
C GLY A 245 -11.93 6.47 23.65
N GLN A 246 -12.06 5.36 24.38
CA GLN A 246 -12.90 4.23 24.01
C GLN A 246 -14.31 4.74 23.64
N LYS A 247 -14.67 4.72 22.36
CA LYS A 247 -16.04 4.85 21.83
C LYS A 247 -15.98 4.70 20.30
N GLN A 248 -17.01 4.07 19.74
CA GLN A 248 -17.23 3.95 18.30
C GLN A 248 -16.92 5.28 17.61
N GLN A 249 -16.02 5.26 16.62
CA GLN A 249 -15.59 6.48 15.94
C GLN A 249 -16.58 6.79 14.81
N LYS A 250 -17.28 7.93 14.94
CA LYS A 250 -18.02 8.58 13.87
C LYS A 250 -17.06 9.03 12.78
N LEU A 251 -17.35 8.73 11.52
CA LEU A 251 -16.60 9.29 10.39
C LEU A 251 -17.59 9.81 9.34
N SER A 252 -17.40 11.08 8.98
CA SER A 252 -18.12 11.75 7.90
C SER A 252 -17.42 11.54 6.56
N ASP A 253 -18.25 11.27 5.55
CA ASP A 253 -18.12 11.39 4.10
C ASP A 253 -16.80 10.95 3.43
N ASN A 254 -16.96 9.86 2.65
CA ASN A 254 -16.09 9.34 1.59
C ASN A 254 -14.80 8.63 2.02
N PHE A 255 -14.87 7.31 2.29
CA PHE A 255 -13.70 6.43 2.36
C PHE A 255 -13.92 5.06 1.72
N LEU A 256 -12.85 4.54 1.12
CA LEU A 256 -12.77 3.29 0.37
C LEU A 256 -11.87 2.28 1.09
N ILE A 257 -12.20 1.00 0.99
CA ILE A 257 -11.40 -0.09 1.51
C ILE A 257 -10.33 -0.50 0.50
N GLY A 258 -9.08 -0.63 0.97
CA GLY A 258 -8.08 -1.51 0.38
C GLY A 258 -7.95 -2.79 1.21
N CYS A 259 -7.66 -3.91 0.53
CA CYS A 259 -7.18 -5.14 1.18
C CYS A 259 -5.66 -5.21 1.13
#